data_AF-A0A974PR15-F1
#
_entry.id   AF-A0A974PR15-F1
#
_cell.length_a   1.000
_cell.length_b   1.000
_cell.length_c   1.000
_cell.angle_alpha   90.00
_cell.angle_beta   90.00
_cell.angle_gamma   90.00
#
_symmetry.space_group_name_H-M   'P 1'
#
loop_
_entity.id
_entity.type
_entity.pdbx_description
1 polymer ?
#
loop_
_entity_poly.entity_id
_entity_poly.type
_entity_poly.pdbx_seq_one_letter_code
_entity_poly.pdbx_strand_id
1 'polypeptide(L)'
;MPFLVRFLVRHAGIGVGVAAIFVALLVVLDVAHLGTLLATSPDGLLAVGVLTFALGLTFGSVQMGFAVMLLGARDEPPSGRGSRLTRLVPRHARVTAGR
;
A
#
# COMPACT_ATOMS: atom_id res chain seq x y z
N MET A 1 -8.97 -18.81 1.95
CA MET A 1 -9.34 -17.59 1.19
C MET A 1 -8.50 -17.51 -0.07
N PRO A 2 -9.06 -17.10 -1.23
CA PRO A 2 -8.32 -16.91 -2.49
C PRO A 2 -7.12 -15.96 -2.32
N PHE A 3 -6.07 -16.14 -3.13
CA PHE A 3 -4.81 -15.39 -3.00
C PHE A 3 -5.00 -13.88 -3.00
N LEU A 4 -5.75 -13.36 -3.98
CA LEU A 4 -6.01 -11.93 -4.16
C LEU A 4 -6.74 -11.31 -2.96
N VAL A 5 -7.72 -12.03 -2.39
CA VAL A 5 -8.47 -11.56 -1.21
C VAL A 5 -7.53 -11.46 -0.01
N ARG A 6 -6.72 -12.49 0.25
CA ARG A 6 -5.74 -12.47 1.35
C ARG A 6 -4.70 -11.36 1.15
N PHE A 7 -4.24 -11.18 -0.08
CA PHE A 7 -3.32 -10.11 -0.44
C PHE A 7 -3.91 -8.73 -0.13
N LEU A 8 -5.15 -8.49 -0.57
CA LEU A 8 -5.83 -7.21 -0.39
C LEU A 8 -6.10 -6.90 1.08
N VAL A 9 -6.65 -7.87 1.84
CA VAL A 9 -6.95 -7.71 3.28
C VAL A 9 -5.69 -7.41 4.08
N ARG A 10 -4.55 -8.02 3.75
CA ARG A 10 -3.27 -7.74 4.43
C ARG A 10 -2.84 -6.28 4.22
N HIS A 11 -2.96 -5.76 3.00
CA HIS A 11 -2.60 -4.37 2.70
C HIS A 11 -3.60 -3.36 3.26
N ALA A 12 -4.90 -3.69 3.25
CA ALA A 12 -5.93 -2.92 3.93
C ALA A 12 -5.61 -2.79 5.43
N GLY A 13 -5.26 -3.91 6.09
CA GLY A 13 -4.88 -3.93 7.50
C GLY A 13 -3.64 -3.09 7.80
N ILE A 14 -2.64 -3.10 6.92
CA ILE A 14 -1.46 -2.22 7.05
C ILE A 14 -1.88 -0.75 6.97
N GLY A 15 -2.72 -0.37 6.00
CA GLY A 15 -3.21 1.01 5.87
C GLY A 15 -4.02 1.47 7.10
N VAL A 16 -4.89 0.60 7.63
CA VAL A 16 -5.64 0.90 8.87
C VAL A 16 -4.69 1.04 10.07
N GLY A 17 -3.66 0.20 10.18
CA GLY A 17 -2.65 0.33 11.24
C GLY A 17 -1.89 1.66 11.17
N VAL A 18 -1.51 2.10 9.96
CA VAL A 18 -0.90 3.42 9.75
C VAL A 18 -1.86 4.55 10.11
N ALA A 19 -3.15 4.44 9.76
CA ALA A 19 -4.16 5.43 10.13
C ALA A 19 -4.34 5.55 11.64
N ALA A 20 -4.35 4.44 12.37
CA ALA A 20 -4.46 4.46 13.83
C ALA A 20 -3.27 5.18 14.49
N ILE A 21 -2.05 4.93 14.00
CA ILE A 21 -0.84 5.65 14.45
C ILE A 21 -0.97 7.14 14.12
N PHE A 22 -1.42 7.48 12.91
CA PHE A 22 -1.60 8.87 12.49
C PHE A 22 -2.63 9.60 13.35
N VAL A 23 -3.78 8.99 13.64
CA VAL A 23 -4.79 9.57 14.57
C VAL A 23 -4.21 9.74 15.96
N ALA A 24 -3.50 8.74 16.49
CA ALA A 24 -2.86 8.85 17.78
C ALA A 24 -1.89 10.06 17.84
N LEU A 25 -1.12 10.29 16.78
CA LEU A 25 -0.27 11.47 16.66
C LEU A 25 -1.07 12.77 16.63
N LEU A 26 -2.17 12.85 15.87
CA LEU A 26 -3.03 14.04 15.86
C LEU A 26 -3.59 14.38 17.24
N VAL A 27 -4.00 13.36 18.00
CA VAL A 27 -4.58 13.51 19.34
C VAL A 27 -3.51 13.91 20.36
N VAL A 28 -2.36 13.22 20.37
CA VAL A 28 -1.27 13.48 21.34
C VAL A 28 -0.62 14.83 21.10
N LEU A 29 -0.43 15.22 19.83
CA LEU A 29 0.15 16.52 19.48
C LEU A 29 -0.88 17.67 19.53
N ASP A 30 -2.13 17.35 19.89
CA ASP A 30 -3.26 18.28 19.96
C ASP A 30 -3.39 19.17 18.71
N VAL A 31 -3.29 18.55 17.53
CA VAL A 31 -3.30 19.28 16.25
C VAL A 31 -4.64 20.00 16.10
N ALA A 32 -4.59 21.32 15.98
CA ALA A 32 -5.79 22.17 15.92
C ALA A 32 -6.74 21.98 17.13
N HIS A 33 -6.21 21.67 18.30
CA HIS A 33 -6.97 21.38 19.53
C HIS A 33 -7.83 20.11 19.49
N LEU A 34 -7.58 19.18 18.56
CA LEU A 34 -8.34 17.93 18.45
C LEU A 34 -8.30 17.08 19.72
N GLY A 35 -7.13 16.90 20.32
CA GLY A 35 -6.98 16.10 21.54
C GLY A 35 -7.76 16.70 22.71
N THR A 36 -7.68 18.02 22.87
CA THR A 36 -8.45 18.77 23.87
C THR A 36 -9.96 18.66 23.63
N LEU A 37 -10.41 18.79 22.36
CA LEU A 37 -11.82 18.63 21.98
C LEU A 37 -12.35 17.22 22.30
N LEU A 38 -11.55 16.19 22.00
CA LEU A 38 -11.93 14.81 22.27
C LEU A 38 -11.97 14.51 23.77
N ALA A 39 -11.06 15.08 24.56
CA ALA A 39 -11.03 14.86 26.01
C ALA A 39 -12.17 15.55 26.77
N THR A 40 -12.64 16.69 26.27
CA THR A 40 -13.72 17.48 26.90
C THR A 40 -15.12 17.10 26.42
N SER A 41 -15.23 16.38 25.30
CA SER A 41 -16.51 15.97 24.72
C SER A 41 -17.02 14.66 25.36
N PRO A 42 -18.33 14.59 25.72
CA PRO A 42 -18.96 13.33 26.13
C PRO A 42 -18.82 12.21 25.10
N ASP A 43 -18.75 12.57 23.81
CA ASP A 43 -18.68 11.65 22.67
C ASP A 43 -17.24 11.44 22.18
N GLY A 44 -16.22 11.84 22.95
CA GLY A 44 -14.82 11.80 22.53
C GLY A 44 -14.35 10.43 22.01
N LEU A 45 -14.75 9.35 22.68
CA LEU A 45 -14.40 7.98 22.26
C LEU A 45 -15.02 7.61 20.91
N LEU A 46 -16.27 8.05 20.69
CA LEU A 46 -17.01 7.83 19.45
C LEU A 46 -16.36 8.61 18.31
N ALA A 47 -15.99 9.87 18.56
CA ALA A 47 -15.28 10.71 17.61
C ALA A 47 -13.91 10.13 17.22
N VAL A 48 -13.12 9.61 18.18
CA VAL A 48 -11.86 8.88 17.88
C VAL A 48 -12.13 7.66 17.01
N GLY A 49 -13.19 6.90 17.31
CA GLY A 49 -13.58 5.72 16.54
C GLY A 49 -13.95 6.08 15.09
N VAL A 50 -14.79 7.09 14.89
CA VAL A 50 -15.21 7.57 13.55
C VAL A 50 -14.03 8.15 12.78
N LEU A 51 -13.19 8.97 13.41
CA LEU A 51 -11.99 9.55 12.80
C LEU A 51 -11.02 8.45 12.36
N THR A 52 -10.73 7.50 13.24
CA THR A 52 -9.84 6.36 12.95
C THR A 52 -10.41 5.48 11.85
N PHE A 53 -11.73 5.27 11.82
CA PHE A 53 -12.39 4.50 10.77
C PHE A 53 -12.31 5.20 9.41
N ALA A 54 -12.66 6.50 9.35
CA ALA A 54 -12.64 7.27 8.11
C ALA A 54 -11.22 7.37 7.52
N LEU A 55 -10.23 7.68 8.36
CA LEU A 55 -8.83 7.68 7.93
C LEU A 55 -8.35 6.25 7.62
N GLY A 56 -8.75 5.25 8.41
CA GLY A 56 -8.43 3.84 8.18
C GLY A 56 -8.89 3.35 6.81
N LEU A 57 -10.11 3.70 6.39
CA LEU A 57 -10.60 3.43 5.05
C LEU A 57 -9.77 4.16 3.97
N THR A 58 -9.39 5.41 4.23
CA THR A 58 -8.60 6.23 3.29
C THR A 58 -7.19 5.65 3.09
N PHE A 59 -6.44 5.45 4.18
CA PHE A 59 -5.10 4.86 4.14
C PHE A 59 -5.14 3.40 3.67
N GLY A 60 -6.15 2.63 4.09
CA GLY A 60 -6.39 1.27 3.62
C GLY A 60 -6.57 1.24 2.10
N SER A 61 -7.39 2.13 1.55
CA SER A 61 -7.61 2.26 0.09
C SER A 61 -6.32 2.58 -0.66
N VAL A 62 -5.56 3.57 -0.21
CA VAL A 62 -4.27 3.95 -0.82
C VAL A 62 -3.28 2.78 -0.77
N GLN A 63 -3.16 2.10 0.38
CA GLN A 63 -2.22 0.99 0.54
C GLN A 63 -2.61 -0.22 -0.31
N MET A 64 -3.92 -0.50 -0.45
CA MET A 64 -4.43 -1.51 -1.37
C MET A 64 -4.12 -1.17 -2.83
N GLY A 65 -4.38 0.07 -3.26
CA GLY A 65 -4.09 0.55 -4.61
C GLY A 65 -2.59 0.47 -4.94
N PHE A 66 -1.74 0.92 -4.01
CA PHE A 66 -0.29 0.80 -4.13
C PHE A 66 0.15 -0.66 -4.28
N ALA A 67 -0.38 -1.56 -3.46
CA ALA A 67 -0.07 -2.98 -3.54
C ALA A 67 -0.47 -3.61 -4.87
N VAL A 68 -1.64 -3.24 -5.41
CA VAL A 68 -2.11 -3.71 -6.72
C VAL A 68 -1.20 -3.20 -7.84
N MET A 69 -0.81 -1.92 -7.81
CA MET A 69 0.12 -1.34 -8.81
C MET A 69 1.49 -2.05 -8.78
N LEU A 70 1.96 -2.47 -7.59
CA LEU A 70 3.22 -3.21 -7.44
C LEU A 70 3.10 -4.70 -7.75
N LEU A 71 1.90 -5.26 -7.86
CA LEU A 71 1.70 -6.69 -8.11
C LEU A 71 2.17 -7.08 -9.52
N GLY A 72 1.89 -6.26 -10.54
CA GLY A 72 2.29 -6.51 -11.93
C GLY A 72 3.80 -6.37 -12.18
N ALA A 73 4.50 -5.58 -11.36
CA ALA A 73 5.95 -5.38 -11.47
C ALA A 73 6.78 -6.63 -11.08
N ARG A 74 6.15 -7.70 -10.57
CA ARG A 74 6.83 -8.93 -10.15
C ARG A 74 6.85 -10.02 -11.23
N ASP A 75 6.01 -9.91 -12.25
CA ASP A 75 5.94 -10.86 -13.37
C ASP A 75 6.87 -10.47 -14.54
N GLU A 76 7.38 -9.24 -14.55
CA GLU A 76 8.49 -8.85 -15.42
C GLU A 76 9.79 -9.48 -14.89
N PRO A 77 10.57 -10.24 -15.70
CA PRO A 77 11.87 -10.71 -15.27
C PRO A 77 12.74 -9.49 -14.89
N PRO A 78 13.54 -9.57 -13.81
CA PRO A 78 14.28 -8.42 -13.29
C PRO A 78 15.23 -7.86 -14.35
N SER A 79 14.81 -6.78 -15.02
CA SER A 79 15.61 -6.03 -15.97
C SER A 79 16.49 -5.03 -15.19
N GLY A 80 17.51 -5.53 -14.50
CA GLY A 80 18.45 -4.68 -13.78
C GLY A 80 19.64 -5.38 -13.10
N ARG A 81 20.83 -5.15 -13.65
CA ARG A 81 22.18 -5.18 -13.01
C ARG A 81 22.70 -6.43 -12.30
N GLY A 82 22.01 -7.57 -12.36
CA GLY A 82 22.52 -8.82 -11.77
C GLY A 82 22.17 -10.09 -12.55
N SER A 83 21.54 -9.96 -13.72
CA SER A 83 21.29 -11.11 -14.59
C SER A 83 22.62 -11.58 -15.16
N ARG A 84 23.28 -12.47 -14.42
CA ARG A 84 24.26 -13.40 -14.95
C ARG A 84 23.60 -13.97 -16.20
N LEU A 85 24.14 -13.65 -17.38
CA LEU A 85 23.71 -14.05 -18.72
C LEU A 85 23.70 -15.58 -18.84
N THR A 86 22.84 -16.24 -18.07
CA THR A 86 22.91 -17.68 -17.79
C THR A 86 22.23 -18.44 -18.93
N ARG A 87 21.56 -17.75 -19.85
CA ARG A 87 21.05 -18.33 -21.09
C ARG A 87 20.81 -17.26 -22.15
N LEU A 88 21.89 -16.77 -22.72
CA LEU A 88 21.82 -16.33 -24.11
C LEU A 88 21.62 -17.60 -24.95
N VAL A 89 20.38 -17.90 -25.31
CA VAL A 89 20.10 -18.95 -26.30
C VAL A 89 20.29 -18.29 -27.67
N PRO A 90 21.31 -18.69 -28.46
CA PRO A 90 21.51 -18.12 -29.77
C PRO A 90 20.27 -18.40 -30.62
N ARG A 91 19.55 -17.34 -30.98
CA ARG A 91 18.55 -17.37 -32.05
C ARG A 91 19.26 -17.02 -33.33
N HIS A 92 19.40 -17.98 -34.23
CA HIS A 92 19.84 -17.70 -35.59
C HIS A 92 18.76 -16.86 -36.29
N ALA A 93 19.01 -15.56 -36.39
CA ALA A 93 18.25 -14.69 -37.27
C ALA A 93 18.65 -15.04 -38.71
N ARG A 94 17.73 -15.64 -39.46
CA ARG A 94 17.91 -15.85 -40.90
C ARG A 94 17.80 -14.48 -41.56
N VAL A 95 18.95 -13.85 -41.82
CA VAL A 95 19.03 -12.62 -42.60
C VAL A 95 18.92 -13.01 -44.08
N THR A 96 17.78 -12.75 -44.67
CA THR A 96 17.63 -12.73 -46.13
C THR A 96 18.23 -11.42 -46.62
N ALA A 97 19.47 -11.48 -47.11
CA ALA A 97 20.06 -10.39 -47.87
C ALA A 97 19.30 -10.28 -49.20
N GLY A 98 18.35 -9.33 -49.27
CA GLY A 98 17.72 -8.91 -50.51
C GLY A 98 18.77 -8.21 -51.38
N ARG A 99 18.82 -8.60 -52.66
CA ARG A 99 19.74 -8.11 -53.68
C ARG A 99 19.09 -6.97 -54.46
#